data_AF-A0A3R7YIQ5-F1
#
_entry.id   AF-A0A3R7YIQ5-F1
#
_cell.length_a   1.000
_cell.length_b   1.000
_cell.length_c   1.000
_cell.angle_alpha   90.00
_cell.angle_beta   90.00
_cell.angle_gamma   90.00
#
_symmetry.space_group_name_H-M   'P 1'
#
loop_
_entity.id
_entity.type
_entity.pdbx_description
1 polymer ?
#
loop_
_entity_poly.entity_id
_entity_poly.type
_entity_poly.pdbx_seq_one_letter_code
_entity_poly.pdbx_strand_id
1 'polypeptide(L)'
;KRTHLGGFDFMPKPSAAYYKNLPAKIGDVFTAAQYEKIEQLGLLVDKDDQGILLQIFTKPLGDRPTCFFEIIERVGCMEEIGGRLEQAAGCGGFGKGNFSELFKSIEDYERSLDV
;
A
#
# COMPACT_ATOMS: atom_id res chain seq x y z
N LYS A 1 -13.76 10.48 1.46
CA LYS A 1 -13.50 9.98 0.09
C LYS A 1 -12.09 10.41 -0.32
N ARG A 2 -11.24 9.49 -0.79
CA ARG A 2 -9.82 9.77 -1.08
C ARG A 2 -9.60 10.50 -2.40
N THR A 3 -10.67 10.78 -3.15
CA THR A 3 -10.70 11.74 -4.27
C THR A 3 -11.99 12.57 -4.18
N HIS A 4 -11.99 13.75 -4.80
CA HIS A 4 -13.17 14.62 -4.94
C HIS A 4 -14.09 14.19 -6.10
N LEU A 5 -13.63 13.28 -6.97
CA LEU A 5 -14.32 12.86 -8.17
C LEU A 5 -15.27 11.66 -7.95
N GLY A 6 -15.27 11.08 -6.74
CA GLY A 6 -16.04 9.86 -6.45
C GLY A 6 -15.32 8.59 -6.90
N GLY A 7 -16.07 7.48 -6.99
CA GLY A 7 -15.54 6.16 -7.35
C GLY A 7 -15.48 5.21 -6.14
N PHE A 8 -14.38 4.48 -6.02
CA PHE A 8 -14.20 3.46 -5.00
C PHE A 8 -13.84 4.05 -3.63
N ASP A 9 -14.36 3.42 -2.58
CA ASP A 9 -13.87 3.63 -1.22
C ASP A 9 -12.65 2.75 -0.96
N PHE A 10 -11.82 3.20 -0.02
CA PHE A 10 -10.61 2.48 0.38
C PHE A 10 -10.72 1.96 1.79
N MET A 11 -9.98 0.89 2.08
CA MET A 11 -9.82 0.37 3.43
C MET A 11 -9.33 1.47 4.38
N PRO A 12 -9.64 1.41 5.69
CA PRO A 12 -9.14 2.37 6.67
C PRO A 12 -7.63 2.53 6.60
N LYS A 13 -7.11 3.73 6.89
CA LYS A 13 -5.66 3.92 6.94
C LYS A 13 -5.09 3.21 8.19
N PRO A 14 -3.86 2.69 8.11
CA PRO A 14 -3.08 2.26 9.27
C PRO A 14 -3.01 3.29 10.39
N SER A 15 -2.62 2.82 11.59
CA SER A 15 -2.43 3.69 12.75
C SER A 15 -1.37 4.78 12.53
N ALA A 16 -1.47 5.92 13.22
CA ALA A 16 -0.42 6.94 13.19
C ALA A 16 0.96 6.40 13.64
N ALA A 17 0.97 5.39 14.51
CA ALA A 17 2.20 4.71 14.93
C ALA A 17 2.88 3.95 13.78
N TYR A 18 2.11 3.40 12.84
CA TYR A 18 2.65 2.77 11.63
C TYR A 18 3.50 3.76 10.83
N TYR A 19 2.93 4.93 10.52
CA TYR A 19 3.60 5.96 9.73
C TYR A 19 4.80 6.57 10.45
N LYS A 20 4.70 6.76 11.77
CA LYS A 20 5.82 7.24 12.60
C LYS A 20 7.04 6.30 12.54
N ASN A 21 6.80 4.99 12.49
CA ASN A 21 7.85 3.98 12.46
C ASN A 21 8.34 3.68 11.03
N LEU A 22 7.64 4.17 10.00
CA LEU A 22 7.90 3.81 8.62
C LEU A 22 9.29 4.26 8.11
N PRO A 23 9.80 5.47 8.43
CA PRO A 23 11.15 5.86 8.03
C PRO A 23 12.23 4.94 8.59
N ALA A 24 12.06 4.41 9.81
CA ALA A 24 13.00 3.46 10.39
C ALA A 24 12.97 2.09 9.68
N LYS A 25 11.81 1.70 9.12
CA LYS A 25 11.66 0.46 8.35
C LYS A 25 12.22 0.59 6.92
N ILE A 26 11.95 1.71 6.26
CA ILE A 26 12.22 1.88 4.82
C ILE A 26 13.56 2.58 4.56
N GLY A 27 13.97 3.50 5.42
CA GLY A 27 15.17 4.33 5.29
C GLY A 27 14.94 5.61 4.47
N ASP A 28 16.01 6.21 3.98
CA ASP A 28 15.99 7.53 3.33
C ASP A 28 15.57 7.50 1.84
N VAL A 29 14.82 6.47 1.42
CA VAL A 29 14.38 6.32 0.02
C VAL A 29 13.30 7.34 -0.36
N PHE A 30 12.48 7.76 0.61
CA PHE A 30 11.48 8.79 0.43
C PHE A 30 11.86 10.07 1.17
N THR A 31 11.54 11.21 0.58
CA THR A 31 11.61 12.51 1.24
C THR A 31 10.55 12.63 2.34
N ALA A 32 10.74 13.55 3.29
CA ALA A 32 9.75 13.81 4.35
C ALA A 32 8.34 14.13 3.79
N ALA A 33 8.28 14.93 2.72
CA ALA A 33 7.02 15.26 2.04
C ALA A 33 6.34 14.03 1.40
N GLN A 34 7.12 13.06 0.90
CA GLN A 34 6.57 11.81 0.39
C GLN A 34 6.04 10.93 1.53
N TYR A 35 6.73 10.86 2.68
CA TYR A 35 6.22 10.16 3.87
C TYR A 35 4.89 10.76 4.37
N GLU A 36 4.78 12.08 4.41
CA GLU A 36 3.51 12.75 4.75
C GLU A 36 2.41 12.38 3.75
N LYS A 37 2.71 12.34 2.46
CA LYS A 37 1.74 11.98 1.42
C LYS A 37 1.30 10.51 1.50
N ILE A 38 2.24 9.61 1.81
CA ILE A 38 1.97 8.18 2.07
C ILE A 38 0.96 8.04 3.22
N GLU A 39 1.14 8.78 4.32
CA GLU A 39 0.19 8.80 5.44
C GLU A 39 -1.17 9.41 5.06
N GLN A 40 -1.16 10.56 4.39
CA GLN A 40 -2.40 11.25 3.98
C GLN A 40 -3.26 10.38 3.06
N LEU A 41 -2.63 9.64 2.14
CA LEU A 41 -3.31 8.73 1.22
C LEU A 41 -3.67 7.39 1.87
N GLY A 42 -3.10 7.07 3.04
CA GLY A 42 -3.34 5.81 3.72
C GLY A 42 -2.67 4.63 3.03
N LEU A 43 -1.49 4.83 2.44
CA LEU A 43 -0.74 3.79 1.74
C LEU A 43 -0.03 2.88 2.75
N LEU A 44 0.09 1.61 2.37
CA LEU A 44 0.93 0.61 3.01
C LEU A 44 2.25 0.52 2.23
N VAL A 45 3.37 0.37 2.93
CA VAL A 45 4.69 0.28 2.32
C VAL A 45 5.42 -0.94 2.87
N ASP A 46 5.85 -1.80 1.95
CA ASP A 46 6.73 -2.93 2.24
C ASP A 46 8.08 -2.75 1.55
N LYS A 47 9.12 -3.29 2.17
CA LYS A 47 10.47 -3.29 1.63
C LYS A 47 11.01 -4.69 1.75
N ASP A 48 11.55 -5.20 0.65
CA ASP A 48 12.31 -6.43 0.63
C ASP A 48 13.77 -6.15 0.26
N ASP A 49 14.54 -7.21 0.01
CA ASP A 49 15.96 -7.12 -0.32
C ASP A 49 16.22 -6.46 -1.68
N GLN A 50 15.21 -6.39 -2.55
CA GLN A 50 15.34 -5.95 -3.94
C GLN A 50 14.75 -4.55 -4.18
N GLY A 51 13.67 -4.20 -3.48
CA GLY A 51 12.99 -2.93 -3.67
C GLY A 51 11.87 -2.66 -2.67
N ILE A 52 11.01 -1.71 -3.04
CA ILE A 52 9.92 -1.20 -2.21
C ILE A 52 8.61 -1.34 -2.97
N LEU A 53 7.57 -1.73 -2.25
CA LEU A 53 6.20 -1.83 -2.72
C LEU A 53 5.32 -0.86 -1.93
N LEU A 54 4.76 0.15 -2.60
CA LEU A 54 3.63 0.91 -2.08
C LEU A 54 2.34 0.26 -2.55
N GLN A 55 1.37 0.12 -1.66
CA GLN A 55 0.09 -0.53 -1.97
C GLN A 55 -1.08 0.09 -1.21
N ILE A 56 -2.28 -0.05 -1.77
CA ILE A 56 -3.54 0.37 -1.14
C ILE A 56 -4.68 -0.50 -1.67
N PHE A 57 -5.63 -0.81 -0.78
CA PHE A 57 -6.76 -1.68 -1.10
C PHE A 57 -8.08 -0.90 -1.09
N THR A 58 -8.91 -1.15 -2.09
CA THR A 58 -10.29 -0.67 -2.07
C THR A 58 -11.13 -1.49 -1.10
N LYS A 59 -12.26 -0.94 -0.67
CA LYS A 59 -13.37 -1.74 -0.16
C LYS A 59 -13.91 -2.66 -1.28
N PRO A 60 -14.77 -3.65 -0.95
CA PRO A 60 -15.46 -4.43 -1.96
C PRO A 60 -16.14 -3.56 -3.02
N LEU A 61 -16.03 -3.97 -4.29
CA LEU A 61 -16.51 -3.18 -5.43
C LEU A 61 -18.03 -3.22 -5.61
N GLY A 62 -18.70 -4.16 -4.96
CA GLY A 62 -20.15 -4.32 -4.99
C GLY A 62 -20.67 -4.76 -3.63
N ASP A 63 -21.93 -5.17 -3.60
CA ASP A 63 -22.66 -5.42 -2.35
C ASP A 63 -22.12 -6.59 -1.53
N ARG A 64 -21.36 -7.50 -2.16
CA ARG A 64 -20.77 -8.67 -1.51
C ARG A 64 -19.27 -8.47 -1.29
N PRO A 65 -18.71 -8.93 -0.16
CA PRO A 65 -17.27 -8.85 0.13
C PRO A 65 -16.48 -9.90 -0.67
N THR A 66 -16.47 -9.79 -2.00
CA THR A 66 -15.87 -10.80 -2.90
C THR A 66 -14.74 -10.28 -3.76
N CYS A 67 -14.90 -9.09 -4.35
CA CYS A 67 -13.90 -8.51 -5.25
C CYS A 67 -13.53 -7.12 -4.77
N PHE A 68 -12.24 -6.81 -4.79
CA PHE A 68 -11.64 -5.52 -4.47
C PHE A 68 -10.45 -5.28 -5.40
N PHE A 69 -10.01 -4.03 -5.50
CA PHE A 69 -8.80 -3.68 -6.22
C PHE A 69 -7.64 -3.42 -5.25
N GLU A 70 -6.47 -3.85 -5.66
CA GLU A 70 -5.19 -3.42 -5.11
C GLU A 70 -4.53 -2.49 -6.14
N ILE A 71 -4.09 -1.32 -5.69
CA ILE A 71 -3.33 -0.37 -6.50
C ILE A 71 -1.93 -0.30 -5.93
N ILE A 72 -0.91 -0.49 -6.77
CA ILE A 72 0.48 -0.59 -6.35
C ILE A 72 1.43 0.31 -7.14
N GLU A 73 2.55 0.65 -6.53
CA GLU A 73 3.73 1.24 -7.16
C GLU A 73 4.98 0.51 -6.65
N ARG A 74 5.90 0.19 -7.56
CA ARG A 74 7.15 -0.51 -7.25
C ARG A 74 8.33 0.42 -7.47
N VAL A 75 9.23 0.48 -6.49
CA VAL A 75 10.43 1.35 -6.53
C VAL A 75 11.68 0.50 -6.34
N GLY A 76 12.62 0.61 -7.28
CA GLY A 76 13.86 -0.18 -7.28
C GLY A 76 13.92 -1.23 -8.38
N CYS A 77 14.84 -2.19 -8.24
CA CYS A 77 15.08 -3.32 -9.16
C CYS A 77 15.18 -2.93 -10.65
N MET A 78 15.87 -1.82 -10.94
CA MET A 78 16.09 -1.38 -12.32
C MET A 78 17.27 -2.15 -12.92
N GLU A 79 17.04 -2.78 -14.06
CA GLU A 79 18.03 -3.56 -14.80
C GLU A 79 18.16 -3.01 -16.23
N GLU A 80 19.36 -3.05 -16.79
CA GLU A 80 19.58 -2.68 -18.19
C GLU A 80 19.47 -3.92 -19.07
N ILE A 81 18.44 -3.97 -19.92
CA ILE A 81 18.18 -5.07 -20.84
C ILE A 81 18.15 -4.50 -22.26
N GLY A 82 19.12 -4.90 -23.08
CA GLY A 82 19.19 -4.48 -24.48
C GLY A 82 19.30 -2.97 -24.69
N GLY A 83 19.97 -2.25 -23.77
CA GLY A 83 20.12 -0.79 -23.82
C GLY A 83 18.89 -0.01 -23.34
N ARG A 84 17.94 -0.67 -22.69
CA ARG A 84 16.79 -0.05 -22.03
C ARG A 84 16.80 -0.35 -20.54
N LEU A 85 16.47 0.65 -19.74
CA LEU A 85 16.29 0.48 -18.30
C LEU A 85 14.86 -0.06 -18.05
N GLU A 86 14.76 -1.28 -17.55
CA GLU A 86 13.51 -1.96 -17.25
C GLU A 86 13.45 -2.31 -15.76
N GLN A 87 12.24 -2.33 -15.19
CA GLN A 87 12.06 -2.75 -13.80
C GLN A 87 11.78 -4.25 -13.75
N ALA A 88 12.53 -4.98 -12.94
CA ALA A 88 12.32 -6.40 -12.73
C ALA A 88 10.89 -6.67 -12.18
N ALA A 89 10.21 -7.65 -12.76
CA ALA A 89 8.87 -8.04 -12.32
C ALA A 89 8.89 -8.51 -10.86
N GLY A 90 7.92 -8.05 -10.06
CA GLY A 90 7.82 -8.44 -8.65
C GLY A 90 8.74 -7.68 -7.70
N CYS A 91 9.42 -6.61 -8.15
CA CYS A 91 10.27 -5.76 -7.31
C CYS A 91 9.57 -5.27 -6.02
N GLY A 92 10.10 -5.57 -4.83
CA GLY A 92 9.44 -5.24 -3.56
C GLY A 92 8.41 -6.29 -3.09
N GLY A 93 8.30 -7.41 -3.79
CA GLY A 93 7.49 -8.57 -3.41
C GLY A 93 5.99 -8.34 -3.56
N PHE A 94 5.19 -8.93 -2.66
CA PHE A 94 3.72 -8.86 -2.69
C PHE A 94 3.14 -8.41 -1.34
N GLY A 95 3.91 -7.63 -0.57
CA GLY A 95 3.41 -7.04 0.67
C GLY A 95 3.28 -8.00 1.84
N LYS A 96 4.12 -9.05 1.92
CA LYS A 96 4.10 -10.05 3.02
C LYS A 96 4.09 -9.38 4.40
N GLY A 97 4.83 -8.28 4.57
CA GLY A 97 4.90 -7.53 5.83
C GLY A 97 3.65 -6.69 6.14
N ASN A 98 2.81 -6.42 5.14
CA ASN A 98 1.57 -5.65 5.29
C ASN A 98 0.33 -6.53 5.46
N PHE A 99 0.42 -7.85 5.25
CA PHE A 99 -0.72 -8.77 5.35
C PHE A 99 -1.41 -8.73 6.72
N SER A 100 -0.66 -8.63 7.81
CA SER A 100 -1.24 -8.52 9.16
C SER A 100 -2.07 -7.25 9.33
N GLU A 101 -1.61 -6.12 8.79
CA GLU A 101 -2.31 -4.84 8.86
C GLU A 101 -3.53 -4.82 7.92
N LEU A 102 -3.42 -5.48 6.75
CA LEU A 102 -4.53 -5.69 5.83
C LEU A 102 -5.64 -6.52 6.46
N PHE A 103 -5.33 -7.69 7.01
CA PHE A 103 -6.31 -8.56 7.66
C PHE A 103 -6.97 -7.87 8.84
N LYS A 104 -6.21 -7.18 9.68
CA LYS A 104 -6.75 -6.39 10.77
C LYS A 104 -7.74 -5.32 10.27
N SER A 105 -7.40 -4.63 9.18
CA SER A 105 -8.28 -3.63 8.58
C SER A 105 -9.56 -4.24 7.99
N ILE A 106 -9.48 -5.45 7.45
CA ILE A 106 -10.65 -6.21 6.93
C ILE A 106 -11.52 -6.67 8.10
N GLU A 107 -10.95 -7.30 9.12
CA GLU A 107 -11.69 -7.77 10.31
C GLU A 107 -12.37 -6.61 11.05
N ASP A 108 -11.68 -5.48 11.22
CA ASP A 108 -12.25 -4.28 11.83
C ASP A 108 -13.40 -3.72 10.99
N TYR A 109 -13.31 -3.80 9.65
CA TYR A 109 -14.38 -3.40 8.75
C TYR A 109 -15.58 -4.35 8.83
N GLU A 110 -15.37 -5.67 8.82
CA GLU A 110 -16.43 -6.66 8.99
C GLU A 110 -17.17 -6.49 10.32
N ARG A 111 -16.44 -6.31 11.43
CA ARG A 111 -17.03 -6.01 12.74
C ARG A 111 -17.87 -4.73 12.76
N SER A 112 -17.56 -3.75 11.90
CA SER A 112 -18.35 -2.52 11.79
C SER A 112 -19.64 -2.69 10.99
N LEU A 113 -19.79 -3.79 10.25
CA LEU A 113 -20.97 -4.14 9.46
C LEU A 113 -21.94 -5.06 10.21
N ASP A 114 -21.46 -5.78 11.23
CA ASP A 114 -22.30 -6.56 12.13
C ASP A 114 -23.18 -5.62 12.98
N VAL A 115 -24.43 -5.47 12.54
CA VAL A 115 -25.57 -4.97 13.33
C VAL A 115 -25.99 -6.03 14.35
#